data_AF-A0A8S3RZ61-F1
#
_entry.id   AF-A0A8S3RZ61-F1
#
_cell.length_a   1.000
_cell.length_b   1.000
_cell.length_c   1.000
_cell.angle_alpha   90.00
_cell.angle_beta   90.00
_cell.angle_gamma   90.00
#
_symmetry.space_group_name_H-M   'P 1'
#
loop_
_entity.id
_entity.type
_entity.pdbx_description
1 polymer ?
#
loop_
_entity_poly.entity_id
_entity_poly.type
_entity_poly.pdbx_seq_one_letter_code
_entity_poly.pdbx_strand_id
1 'polypeptide(L)'
;MIALCISGLSDDALSKTPSDIELLRFSNHCESNKMHELVTHLGMLRIWKDVEYNHPKDIQVAKFLLLSKWKEIKAKSNFKTLSEALINMGISTHVLCQVRRIIKADTDIPADYLDFIPTDEILDTLAPLIGQVFFQLGTEIGLSIPTLENIQSNNPSDLAEQNKVVLFRWREDQLIKPTIRVLMQALVNIGRGARCLEEVLKNIDLNTLIESQQSRGKGAIAKKPKIKPEQAS
;
A
#
# COMPACT_ATOMS: atom_id res chain seq x y z
N MET A 1 18.91 14.39 1.25
CA MET A 1 20.07 13.78 0.56
C MET A 1 19.65 12.40 0.06
N ILE A 2 19.49 12.22 -1.25
CA ILE A 2 19.03 10.95 -1.85
C ILE A 2 20.26 10.07 -2.05
N ALA A 3 20.38 8.97 -1.31
CA ALA A 3 21.41 7.97 -1.57
C ALA A 3 21.13 7.32 -2.92
N LEU A 4 21.90 7.69 -3.95
CA LEU A 4 21.87 7.03 -5.24
C LEU A 4 22.55 5.67 -5.10
N CYS A 5 21.81 4.62 -5.35
CA CYS A 5 22.30 3.24 -5.44
C CYS A 5 23.06 3.12 -6.77
N ILE A 6 24.35 3.48 -6.75
CA ILE A 6 25.22 3.51 -7.94
C ILE A 6 25.45 2.09 -8.51
N SER A 7 25.35 1.05 -7.67
CA SER A 7 25.73 -0.33 -8.01
C SER A 7 24.57 -1.31 -8.25
N GLY A 8 23.32 -0.85 -8.32
CA GLY A 8 22.16 -1.74 -8.45
C GLY A 8 21.81 -2.50 -7.15
N LEU A 9 20.93 -3.50 -7.25
CA LEU A 9 20.58 -4.37 -6.12
C LEU A 9 21.71 -5.38 -5.83
N SER A 10 21.94 -5.71 -4.55
CA SER A 10 22.87 -6.77 -4.16
C SER A 10 22.35 -8.18 -4.55
N ASP A 11 23.23 -9.17 -4.62
CA ASP A 11 22.84 -10.57 -4.91
C ASP A 11 21.80 -11.12 -3.92
N ASP A 12 21.95 -10.81 -2.62
CA ASP A 12 20.97 -11.14 -1.60
C ASP A 12 19.60 -10.51 -1.92
N ALA A 13 19.58 -9.23 -2.29
CA ALA A 13 18.35 -8.55 -2.68
C ALA A 13 17.73 -9.14 -3.96
N LEU A 14 18.54 -9.51 -4.94
CA LEU A 14 18.08 -10.13 -6.19
C LEU A 14 17.44 -11.50 -5.96
N SER A 15 17.89 -12.24 -4.95
CA SER A 15 17.35 -13.55 -4.62
C SER A 15 15.96 -13.51 -3.96
N LYS A 16 15.55 -12.36 -3.40
CA LYS A 16 14.30 -12.20 -2.66
C LYS A 16 13.10 -12.10 -3.59
N THR A 17 11.98 -12.67 -3.14
CA THR A 17 10.66 -12.48 -3.75
C THR A 17 10.14 -11.08 -3.43
N PRO A 18 9.70 -10.29 -4.44
CA PRO A 18 9.09 -8.99 -4.19
C PRO A 18 7.81 -9.10 -3.36
N SER A 19 7.64 -8.18 -2.41
CA SER A 19 6.37 -7.96 -1.71
C SER A 19 5.32 -7.31 -2.63
N ASP A 20 4.04 -7.36 -2.25
CA ASP A 20 2.99 -6.69 -3.03
C ASP A 20 3.19 -5.17 -3.11
N ILE A 21 3.69 -4.56 -2.03
CA ILE A 21 4.07 -3.14 -2.05
C ILE A 21 5.17 -2.87 -3.09
N GLU A 22 6.20 -3.73 -3.14
CA GLU A 22 7.26 -3.58 -4.14
C GLU A 22 6.73 -3.81 -5.56
N LEU A 23 5.84 -4.78 -5.78
CA LEU A 23 5.23 -5.02 -7.09
C LEU A 23 4.32 -3.87 -7.53
N LEU A 24 3.54 -3.29 -6.62
CA LEU A 24 2.71 -2.12 -6.89
C LEU A 24 3.55 -0.93 -7.33
N ARG A 25 4.61 -0.62 -6.55
CA ARG A 25 5.52 0.46 -6.89
C ARG A 25 6.19 0.20 -8.23
N PHE A 26 6.59 -1.04 -8.49
CA PHE A 26 7.18 -1.40 -9.78
C PHE A 26 6.19 -1.21 -10.93
N SER A 27 4.92 -1.63 -10.79
CA SER A 27 3.92 -1.41 -11.83
C SER A 27 3.69 0.06 -12.14
N ASN A 28 3.77 0.94 -11.12
CA ASN A 28 3.63 2.39 -11.31
C ASN A 28 4.80 3.00 -12.12
N HIS A 29 5.98 2.38 -12.10
CA HIS A 29 7.13 2.81 -12.91
C HIS A 29 7.14 2.21 -14.32
N CYS A 30 6.33 1.20 -14.60
CA CYS A 30 6.31 0.52 -15.89
C CYS A 30 5.22 1.12 -16.79
N GLU A 31 5.63 1.69 -17.92
CA GLU A 31 4.71 2.21 -18.92
C GLU A 31 3.80 1.09 -19.49
N SER A 32 2.56 1.43 -19.86
CA SER A 32 1.57 0.42 -20.27
C SER A 32 1.96 -0.35 -21.54
N ASN A 33 2.60 0.32 -22.50
CA ASN A 33 3.18 -0.31 -23.69
C ASN A 33 4.32 -1.29 -23.36
N LYS A 34 5.10 -1.01 -22.31
CA LYS A 34 6.22 -1.86 -21.87
C LYS A 34 5.77 -3.08 -21.07
N MET A 35 4.57 -3.05 -20.49
CA MET A 35 4.05 -4.19 -19.75
C MET A 35 3.82 -5.42 -20.62
N HIS A 36 3.37 -5.26 -21.86
CA HIS A 36 3.19 -6.40 -22.79
C HIS A 36 4.52 -7.10 -23.12
N GLU A 37 5.58 -6.32 -23.30
CA GLU A 37 6.93 -6.82 -23.55
C GLU A 37 7.49 -7.51 -22.29
N LEU A 38 7.31 -6.90 -21.11
CA LEU A 38 7.71 -7.48 -19.83
C LEU A 38 7.05 -8.84 -19.60
N VAL A 39 5.73 -8.96 -19.79
CA VAL A 39 5.01 -10.21 -19.57
C VAL A 39 5.42 -11.30 -20.55
N THR A 40 5.90 -10.92 -21.74
CA THR A 40 6.44 -11.87 -22.71
C THR A 40 7.73 -12.47 -22.17
N HIS A 41 8.66 -11.66 -21.66
CA HIS A 41 9.89 -12.15 -21.01
C HIS A 41 9.62 -12.90 -19.71
N LEU A 42 8.57 -12.54 -18.96
CA LEU A 42 8.13 -13.28 -17.79
C LEU A 42 7.32 -14.53 -18.12
N GLY A 43 7.00 -14.81 -19.40
CA GLY A 43 6.24 -15.98 -19.82
C GLY A 43 4.79 -15.99 -19.32
N MET A 44 4.15 -14.82 -19.26
CA MET A 44 2.83 -14.59 -18.67
C MET A 44 1.78 -14.08 -19.64
N LEU A 45 2.03 -14.18 -20.95
CA LEU A 45 1.16 -13.58 -21.97
C LEU A 45 -0.31 -14.05 -21.88
N ARG A 46 -0.55 -15.31 -21.47
CA ARG A 46 -1.91 -15.82 -21.27
C ARG A 46 -2.62 -15.14 -20.10
N ILE A 47 -1.93 -15.02 -18.96
CA ILE A 47 -2.47 -14.38 -17.75
C ILE A 47 -2.74 -12.89 -17.98
N TRP A 48 -1.89 -12.22 -18.77
CA TRP A 48 -2.10 -10.81 -19.11
C TRP A 48 -3.46 -10.57 -19.76
N LYS A 49 -3.83 -11.39 -20.76
CA LYS A 49 -5.12 -11.24 -21.45
C LYS A 49 -6.31 -11.42 -20.49
N ASP A 50 -6.22 -12.38 -19.58
CA ASP A 50 -7.28 -12.61 -18.58
C ASP A 50 -7.40 -11.43 -17.62
N VAL A 51 -6.28 -10.88 -17.13
CA VAL A 51 -6.28 -9.74 -16.21
C VAL A 51 -6.76 -8.47 -16.91
N GLU A 52 -6.28 -8.18 -18.11
CA GLU A 52 -6.67 -7.02 -18.91
C GLU A 52 -8.18 -7.05 -19.23
N TYR A 53 -8.72 -8.23 -19.57
CA TYR A 53 -10.15 -8.41 -19.80
C TYR A 53 -11.01 -8.11 -18.56
N ASN A 54 -10.53 -8.49 -17.37
CA ASN A 54 -11.26 -8.29 -16.11
C ASN A 54 -11.13 -6.86 -15.55
N HIS A 55 -10.11 -6.10 -15.96
CA HIS A 55 -9.84 -4.73 -15.48
C HIS A 55 -9.64 -3.72 -16.62
N PRO A 56 -10.57 -3.60 -17.59
CA PRO A 56 -10.37 -2.80 -18.80
C PRO A 56 -10.33 -1.28 -18.55
N LYS A 57 -10.86 -0.83 -17.40
CA LYS A 57 -10.94 0.58 -17.03
C LYS A 57 -9.80 1.03 -16.10
N ASP A 58 -9.05 0.09 -15.53
CA ASP A 58 -7.99 0.38 -14.58
C ASP A 58 -6.72 -0.40 -14.92
N ILE A 59 -5.99 0.15 -15.89
CA ILE A 59 -4.75 -0.44 -16.37
C ILE A 59 -3.69 -0.54 -15.26
N GLN A 60 -3.71 0.35 -14.27
CA GLN A 60 -2.71 0.33 -13.20
C GLN A 60 -2.97 -0.85 -12.24
N VAL A 61 -4.23 -1.07 -11.87
CA VAL A 61 -4.62 -2.26 -11.09
C VAL A 61 -4.34 -3.54 -11.89
N ALA A 62 -4.63 -3.56 -13.20
CA ALA A 62 -4.33 -4.70 -14.06
C ALA A 62 -2.83 -5.06 -14.05
N LYS A 63 -1.93 -4.08 -14.16
CA LYS A 63 -0.48 -4.30 -14.09
C LYS A 63 -0.04 -4.89 -12.76
N PHE A 64 -0.56 -4.34 -11.66
CA PHE A 64 -0.23 -4.82 -10.33
C PHE A 64 -0.70 -6.26 -10.12
N LEU A 65 -1.99 -6.56 -10.39
CA LEU A 65 -2.56 -7.89 -10.20
C LEU A 65 -1.85 -8.96 -11.03
N LEU A 66 -1.46 -8.62 -12.26
CA LEU A 66 -0.65 -9.49 -13.11
C LEU A 66 0.69 -9.86 -12.45
N LEU A 67 1.39 -8.89 -11.88
CA LEU A 67 2.67 -9.12 -11.19
C LEU A 67 2.47 -9.88 -9.88
N SER A 68 1.37 -9.68 -9.17
CA SER A 68 1.04 -10.50 -8.00
C SER A 68 0.75 -11.95 -8.39
N LYS A 69 0.04 -12.20 -9.50
CA LYS A 69 -0.15 -13.57 -10.03
C LYS A 69 1.16 -14.21 -10.49
N TRP A 70 2.06 -13.43 -11.10
CA TRP A 70 3.41 -13.88 -11.44
C TRP A 70 4.16 -14.43 -10.22
N LYS A 71 4.09 -13.69 -9.11
CA LYS A 71 4.72 -14.03 -7.83
C LYS A 71 4.25 -15.40 -7.32
N GLU A 72 2.98 -15.72 -7.50
CA GLU A 72 2.36 -16.96 -7.03
C GLU A 72 2.63 -18.17 -7.93
N ILE A 73 2.64 -18.00 -9.26
CA ILE A 73 2.66 -19.12 -10.21
C ILE A 73 4.06 -19.70 -10.41
N LYS A 74 5.11 -18.88 -10.29
CA LYS A 74 6.48 -19.34 -10.55
C LYS A 74 7.25 -19.51 -9.24
N ALA A 75 7.71 -20.74 -9.01
CA ALA A 75 8.58 -21.10 -7.89
C ALA A 75 9.89 -20.30 -7.79
N LYS A 76 10.25 -19.52 -8.83
CA LYS A 76 11.45 -18.67 -8.89
C LYS A 76 11.14 -17.18 -9.08
N SER A 77 9.93 -16.71 -8.76
CA SER A 77 9.61 -15.29 -8.84
C SER A 77 10.39 -14.48 -7.81
N ASN A 78 11.47 -13.83 -8.27
CA ASN A 78 12.37 -13.01 -7.48
C ASN A 78 12.86 -11.79 -8.29
N PHE A 79 13.51 -10.85 -7.60
CA PHE A 79 14.07 -9.65 -8.24
C PHE A 79 15.09 -9.97 -9.35
N LYS A 80 15.82 -11.09 -9.26
CA LYS A 80 16.73 -11.56 -10.32
C LYS A 80 15.98 -11.80 -11.63
N THR A 81 14.88 -12.53 -11.59
CA THR A 81 14.06 -12.82 -12.78
C THR A 81 13.46 -11.55 -13.37
N LEU A 82 13.01 -10.60 -12.53
CA LEU A 82 12.57 -9.28 -13.00
C LEU A 82 13.72 -8.50 -13.65
N SER A 83 14.90 -8.50 -13.03
CA SER A 83 16.09 -7.81 -13.54
C SER A 83 16.50 -8.35 -14.91
N GLU A 84 16.51 -9.66 -15.10
CA GLU A 84 16.81 -10.30 -16.38
C GLU A 84 15.78 -9.92 -17.45
N ALA A 85 14.49 -9.89 -17.10
CA ALA A 85 13.45 -9.44 -18.01
C ALA A 85 13.64 -7.97 -18.43
N LEU A 86 13.95 -7.08 -17.49
CA LEU A 86 14.23 -5.66 -17.78
C LEU A 86 15.45 -5.48 -18.70
N ILE A 87 16.53 -6.23 -18.46
CA ILE A 87 17.73 -6.20 -19.32
C ILE A 87 17.38 -6.59 -20.75
N ASN A 88 16.57 -7.64 -20.94
CA ASN A 88 16.13 -8.08 -22.26
C ASN A 88 15.27 -7.05 -22.99
N MET A 89 14.55 -6.20 -22.26
CA MET A 89 13.76 -5.08 -22.80
C MET A 89 14.59 -3.80 -23.04
N GLY A 90 15.87 -3.81 -22.67
CA GLY A 90 16.73 -2.61 -22.68
C GLY A 90 16.33 -1.56 -21.64
N ILE A 91 15.65 -1.94 -20.56
CA ILE A 91 15.24 -1.03 -19.48
C ILE A 91 16.28 -1.05 -18.36
N SER A 92 16.58 0.13 -17.80
CA SER A 92 17.47 0.25 -16.65
C SER A 92 16.95 -0.51 -15.43
N THR A 93 17.80 -1.34 -14.83
CA THR A 93 17.48 -2.12 -13.62
C THR A 93 17.43 -1.25 -12.35
N HIS A 94 17.84 0.02 -12.43
CA HIS A 94 17.73 0.96 -11.30
C HIS A 94 16.29 1.19 -10.82
N VAL A 95 15.29 0.91 -11.66
CA VAL A 95 13.88 0.92 -11.25
C VAL A 95 13.63 -0.03 -10.07
N LEU A 96 14.31 -1.18 -10.02
CA LEU A 96 14.19 -2.13 -8.91
C LEU A 96 14.78 -1.56 -7.61
N CYS A 97 15.80 -0.71 -7.70
CA CYS A 97 16.32 0.03 -6.55
C CYS A 97 15.32 1.09 -6.08
N GLN A 98 14.66 1.79 -7.01
CA GLN A 98 13.68 2.84 -6.68
C GLN A 98 12.47 2.27 -5.94
N VAL A 99 11.96 1.12 -6.41
CA VAL A 99 10.83 0.40 -5.81
C VAL A 99 11.04 0.08 -4.33
N ARG A 100 12.28 -0.26 -3.93
CA ARG A 100 12.63 -0.59 -2.54
C ARG A 100 12.94 0.63 -1.69
N ARG A 101 13.13 1.81 -2.28
CA ARG A 101 13.40 3.02 -1.51
C ARG A 101 12.12 3.49 -0.84
N ILE A 102 12.24 3.80 0.45
CA ILE A 102 11.23 4.55 1.18
C ILE A 102 11.44 6.02 0.82
N ILE A 103 10.47 6.60 0.10
CA ILE A 103 10.47 8.03 -0.22
C ILE A 103 10.07 8.75 1.06
N LYS A 104 11.01 9.40 1.75
CA LYS A 104 10.64 10.20 2.93
C LYS A 104 9.68 11.32 2.48
N ALA A 105 8.49 11.34 3.06
CA ALA A 105 7.56 12.44 2.89
C ALA A 105 8.19 13.72 3.44
N ASP A 106 8.25 14.77 2.62
CA ASP A 106 8.42 16.13 3.11
C ASP A 106 7.04 16.60 3.60
N THR A 107 6.96 17.11 4.82
CA THR A 107 5.67 17.48 5.41
C THR A 107 5.81 18.57 6.46
N ASP A 108 4.78 19.42 6.52
CA ASP A 108 4.61 20.41 7.57
C ASP A 108 3.87 19.85 8.81
N ILE A 109 3.48 18.56 8.80
CA ILE A 109 2.81 17.94 9.94
C ILE A 109 3.81 17.83 11.11
N PRO A 110 3.49 18.40 12.29
CA PRO A 110 4.42 18.34 13.42
C PRO A 110 4.65 16.89 13.86
N ALA A 111 5.88 16.59 14.28
CA ALA A 111 6.33 15.23 14.54
C ALA A 111 5.45 14.47 15.55
N ASP A 112 4.91 15.16 16.56
CA ASP A 112 4.06 14.59 17.60
C ASP A 112 2.75 14.01 17.07
N TYR A 113 2.24 14.52 15.94
CA TYR A 113 0.99 14.04 15.33
C TYR A 113 1.19 12.79 14.49
N LEU A 114 2.42 12.55 14.01
CA LEU A 114 2.69 11.46 13.08
C LEU A 114 2.41 10.09 13.70
N ASP A 115 2.49 9.95 15.02
CA ASP A 115 2.28 8.67 15.69
C ASP A 115 0.85 8.49 16.25
N PHE A 116 -0.04 9.44 15.99
CA PHE A 116 -1.46 9.36 16.34
C PHE A 116 -2.22 8.42 15.42
N ILE A 117 -3.28 7.80 15.95
CA ILE A 117 -4.22 7.00 15.17
C ILE A 117 -5.30 7.94 14.61
N PRO A 118 -5.56 7.96 13.29
CA PRO A 118 -6.54 8.84 12.68
C PRO A 118 -7.95 8.55 13.21
N THR A 119 -8.67 9.63 13.54
CA THR A 119 -10.07 9.61 13.97
C THR A 119 -11.01 9.38 12.77
N ASP A 120 -12.27 9.07 13.05
CA ASP A 120 -13.29 8.89 12.01
C ASP A 120 -13.42 10.15 11.14
N GLU A 121 -13.44 11.32 11.76
CA GLU A 121 -13.47 12.62 11.10
C GLU A 121 -12.29 12.84 10.13
N ILE A 122 -11.07 12.44 10.53
CA ILE A 122 -9.90 12.50 9.62
C ILE A 122 -10.13 11.60 8.41
N LEU A 123 -10.55 10.36 8.63
CA LEU A 123 -10.70 9.37 7.56
C LEU A 123 -11.85 9.76 6.61
N ASP A 124 -12.98 10.21 7.15
CA ASP A 124 -14.16 10.65 6.39
C ASP A 124 -13.85 11.88 5.53
N THR A 125 -13.12 12.86 6.08
CA THR A 125 -12.74 14.07 5.34
C THR A 125 -11.68 13.77 4.28
N LEU A 126 -10.76 12.84 4.55
CA LEU A 126 -9.69 12.48 3.64
C LEU A 126 -10.18 11.64 2.45
N ALA A 127 -11.08 10.68 2.67
CA ALA A 127 -11.53 9.72 1.65
C ALA A 127 -11.90 10.34 0.29
N PRO A 128 -12.70 11.42 0.18
CA PRO A 128 -13.02 12.03 -1.11
C PRO A 128 -11.81 12.73 -1.76
N LEU A 129 -10.80 13.16 -1.00
CA LEU A 129 -9.62 13.88 -1.50
C LEU A 129 -8.59 12.95 -2.16
N ILE A 130 -8.66 11.65 -1.88
CA ILE A 130 -7.71 10.64 -2.39
C ILE A 130 -7.93 10.34 -3.88
N GLY A 131 -9.16 10.49 -4.40
CA GLY A 131 -9.47 10.21 -5.81
C GLY A 131 -9.47 8.70 -6.13
N GLN A 132 -9.12 8.35 -7.37
CA GLN A 132 -9.28 6.98 -7.91
C GLN A 132 -8.08 6.07 -7.65
N VAL A 133 -7.63 5.97 -6.40
CA VAL A 133 -6.42 5.20 -6.04
C VAL A 133 -6.60 4.30 -4.81
N PHE A 134 -7.84 3.90 -4.50
CA PHE A 134 -8.15 3.09 -3.31
C PHE A 134 -7.37 1.78 -3.27
N PHE A 135 -7.16 1.15 -4.43
CA PHE A 135 -6.49 -0.14 -4.55
C PHE A 135 -4.99 -0.01 -4.23
N GLN A 136 -4.36 1.01 -4.81
CA GLN A 136 -2.95 1.34 -4.57
C GLN A 136 -2.74 1.76 -3.11
N LEU A 137 -3.63 2.61 -2.58
CA LEU A 137 -3.60 3.03 -1.18
C LEU A 137 -3.71 1.83 -0.24
N GLY A 138 -4.72 0.99 -0.44
CA GLY A 138 -5.00 -0.18 0.38
C GLY A 138 -3.81 -1.15 0.44
N THR A 139 -3.14 -1.36 -0.70
CA THR A 139 -1.93 -2.18 -0.76
C THR A 139 -0.77 -1.53 0.01
N GLU A 140 -0.53 -0.21 -0.14
CA GLU A 140 0.54 0.51 0.56
C GLU A 140 0.35 0.55 2.09
N ILE A 141 -0.90 0.59 2.57
CA ILE A 141 -1.21 0.53 4.00
C ILE A 141 -1.33 -0.91 4.54
N GLY A 142 -1.13 -1.92 3.68
CA GLY A 142 -0.95 -3.32 4.08
C GLY A 142 -2.20 -4.21 4.01
N LEU A 143 -3.28 -3.76 3.36
CA LEU A 143 -4.43 -4.62 3.10
C LEU A 143 -4.13 -5.66 2.02
N SER A 144 -4.70 -6.85 2.18
CA SER A 144 -4.54 -7.95 1.23
C SER A 144 -5.35 -7.76 -0.05
N ILE A 145 -4.86 -8.30 -1.18
CA ILE A 145 -5.53 -8.26 -2.48
C ILE A 145 -6.99 -8.77 -2.41
N PRO A 146 -7.30 -9.92 -1.77
CA PRO A 146 -8.69 -10.38 -1.67
C PRO A 146 -9.60 -9.39 -0.92
N THR A 147 -9.05 -8.67 0.07
CA THR A 147 -9.81 -7.64 0.79
C THR A 147 -10.15 -6.47 -0.14
N LEU A 148 -9.19 -6.04 -0.98
CA LEU A 148 -9.39 -4.94 -1.92
C LEU A 148 -10.36 -5.30 -3.04
N GLU A 149 -10.26 -6.51 -3.60
CA GLU A 149 -11.21 -7.03 -4.60
C GLU A 149 -12.64 -7.11 -4.03
N ASN A 150 -12.79 -7.52 -2.77
CA ASN A 150 -14.08 -7.51 -2.09
C ASN A 150 -14.64 -6.08 -1.91
N ILE A 151 -13.80 -5.12 -1.49
CA ILE A 151 -14.21 -3.71 -1.37
C ILE A 151 -14.66 -3.15 -2.73
N GLN A 152 -13.90 -3.43 -3.79
CA GLN A 152 -14.23 -3.02 -5.16
C GLN A 152 -15.57 -3.60 -5.63
N SER A 153 -15.81 -4.88 -5.35
CA SER A 153 -17.04 -5.58 -5.75
C SER A 153 -18.28 -5.06 -5.03
N ASN A 154 -18.14 -4.68 -3.75
CA ASN A 154 -19.26 -4.17 -2.95
C ASN A 154 -19.61 -2.71 -3.28
N ASN A 155 -18.65 -1.92 -3.80
CA ASN A 155 -18.82 -0.49 -4.07
C ASN A 155 -18.33 -0.10 -5.48
N PRO A 156 -18.81 -0.71 -6.58
CA PRO A 156 -18.13 -0.68 -7.87
C PRO A 156 -18.07 0.69 -8.57
N SER A 157 -18.89 1.65 -8.15
CA SER A 157 -18.97 2.99 -8.79
C SER A 157 -18.74 4.15 -7.82
N ASP A 158 -18.65 3.88 -6.51
CA ASP A 158 -18.45 4.92 -5.50
C ASP A 158 -17.00 4.89 -5.00
N LEU A 159 -16.17 5.69 -5.66
CA LEU A 159 -14.72 5.76 -5.40
C LEU A 159 -14.43 6.38 -4.03
N ALA A 160 -15.26 7.33 -3.58
CA ALA A 160 -15.10 7.94 -2.27
C ALA A 160 -15.42 6.92 -1.18
N GLU A 161 -16.50 6.15 -1.35
CA GLU A 161 -16.86 5.07 -0.43
C GLU A 161 -15.80 3.95 -0.43
N GLN A 162 -15.25 3.58 -1.59
CA GLN A 162 -14.13 2.63 -1.64
C GLN A 162 -12.92 3.10 -0.82
N ASN A 163 -12.49 4.37 -0.98
CA ASN A 163 -11.40 4.94 -0.18
C ASN A 163 -11.73 4.92 1.31
N LYS A 164 -12.97 5.29 1.67
CA LYS A 164 -13.45 5.27 3.05
C LYS A 164 -13.36 3.87 3.63
N VAL A 165 -13.95 2.87 2.98
CA VAL A 165 -13.92 1.48 3.47
C VAL A 165 -12.48 0.96 3.60
N VAL A 166 -11.58 1.29 2.66
CA VAL A 166 -10.15 0.95 2.75
C VAL A 166 -9.51 1.54 4.01
N LEU A 167 -9.71 2.84 4.26
CA LEU A 167 -9.13 3.54 5.41
C LEU A 167 -9.64 2.99 6.75
N PHE A 168 -10.94 2.75 6.87
CA PHE A 168 -11.53 2.19 8.07
C PHE A 168 -11.08 0.74 8.29
N ARG A 169 -11.05 -0.08 7.23
CA ARG A 169 -10.59 -1.47 7.32
C ARG A 169 -9.13 -1.57 7.74
N TRP A 170 -8.26 -0.72 7.19
CA TRP A 170 -6.85 -0.65 7.57
C TRP A 170 -6.67 -0.32 9.05
N ARG A 171 -7.46 0.64 9.57
CA ARG A 171 -7.41 1.00 10.99
C ARG A 171 -7.84 -0.15 11.92
N GLU A 172 -8.74 -1.02 11.45
CA GLU A 172 -9.25 -2.17 12.21
C GLU A 172 -8.34 -3.40 12.15
N ASP A 173 -7.60 -3.61 11.07
CA ASP A 173 -6.84 -4.86 10.81
C ASP A 173 -5.64 -5.05 11.75
N GLN A 174 -5.17 -3.97 12.41
CA GLN A 174 -4.12 -3.94 13.46
C GLN A 174 -2.77 -4.63 13.16
N LEU A 175 -2.58 -5.26 11.99
CA LEU A 175 -1.31 -5.88 11.56
C LEU A 175 -0.17 -4.86 11.56
N ILE A 176 -0.47 -3.64 11.13
CA ILE A 176 0.41 -2.48 11.19
C ILE A 176 -0.30 -1.43 12.03
N LYS A 177 0.41 -0.80 12.98
CA LYS A 177 -0.17 0.28 13.79
C LYS A 177 -0.66 1.40 12.84
N PRO A 178 -1.96 1.72 12.83
CA PRO A 178 -2.51 2.63 11.83
C PRO A 178 -2.28 4.08 12.23
N THR A 179 -1.09 4.60 11.96
CA THR A 179 -0.72 5.98 12.35
C THR A 179 -0.81 6.96 11.19
N ILE A 180 -0.92 8.26 11.49
CA ILE A 180 -0.83 9.35 10.52
C ILE A 180 0.45 9.23 9.66
N ARG A 181 1.57 8.81 10.25
CA ARG A 181 2.84 8.55 9.55
C ARG A 181 2.70 7.51 8.45
N VAL A 182 2.07 6.37 8.74
CA VAL A 182 1.88 5.29 7.78
C VAL A 182 0.96 5.75 6.65
N LEU A 183 -0.14 6.41 6.99
CA LEU A 183 -1.07 6.95 6.00
C LEU A 183 -0.43 8.00 5.09
N MET A 184 0.29 8.96 5.67
CA MET A 184 1.05 9.97 4.93
C MET A 184 2.05 9.32 3.98
N GLN A 185 2.82 8.36 4.47
CA GLN A 185 3.82 7.67 3.67
C GLN A 185 3.18 6.92 2.50
N ALA A 186 2.05 6.25 2.72
CA ALA A 186 1.29 5.59 1.67
C ALA A 186 0.80 6.59 0.60
N LEU A 187 0.24 7.73 1.02
CA LEU A 187 -0.22 8.79 0.11
C LEU A 187 0.92 9.35 -0.75
N VAL A 188 2.11 9.53 -0.19
CA VAL A 188 3.31 9.93 -0.95
C VAL A 188 3.70 8.85 -1.95
N ASN A 189 3.71 7.57 -1.55
CA ASN A 189 4.14 6.47 -2.42
C ASN A 189 3.21 6.27 -3.62
N ILE A 190 1.91 6.54 -3.46
CA ILE A 190 0.93 6.49 -4.57
C ILE A 190 0.83 7.81 -5.35
N GLY A 191 1.70 8.79 -5.07
CA GLY A 191 1.77 10.05 -5.81
C GLY A 191 0.69 11.08 -5.48
N ARG A 192 -0.07 10.90 -4.39
CA ARG A 192 -1.04 11.92 -3.91
C ARG A 192 -0.37 13.00 -3.06
N GLY A 193 0.80 12.70 -2.50
CA GLY A 193 1.57 13.61 -1.65
C GLY A 193 0.99 13.73 -0.23
N ALA A 194 1.70 14.45 0.65
CA ALA A 194 1.25 14.68 2.03
C ALA A 194 0.18 15.77 2.16
N ARG A 195 0.04 16.61 1.12
CA ARG A 195 -0.78 17.84 1.16
C ARG A 195 -2.26 17.60 1.47
N CYS A 196 -2.87 16.54 0.94
CA CYS A 196 -4.28 16.25 1.22
C CYS A 196 -4.50 15.94 2.72
N LEU A 197 -3.54 15.28 3.35
CA LEU A 197 -3.59 14.99 4.78
C LEU A 197 -3.30 16.25 5.61
N GLU A 198 -2.37 17.08 5.17
CA GLU A 198 -2.10 18.39 5.79
C GLU A 198 -3.32 19.31 5.78
N GLU A 199 -4.05 19.35 4.65
CA GLU A 199 -5.29 20.12 4.52
C GLU A 199 -6.37 19.63 5.48
N VAL A 200 -6.53 18.31 5.64
CA VAL A 200 -7.46 17.73 6.63
C VAL A 200 -7.05 18.10 8.06
N LEU A 201 -5.76 17.92 8.40
CA LEU A 201 -5.28 18.16 9.77
C LEU A 201 -5.30 19.63 10.17
N LYS A 202 -5.14 20.57 9.23
CA LYS A 202 -5.25 22.02 9.48
C LYS A 202 -6.66 22.45 9.88
N ASN A 203 -7.67 21.71 9.44
CA ASN A 203 -9.08 22.04 9.69
C ASN A 203 -9.65 21.36 10.95
N ILE A 204 -8.86 20.50 11.60
CA ILE A 204 -9.29 19.79 12.80
C ILE A 204 -8.74 20.50 14.03
N ASP A 205 -9.59 20.68 15.04
CA ASP A 205 -9.15 21.20 16.33
C ASP A 205 -8.18 20.20 17.00
N LEU A 206 -6.92 20.61 17.07
CA LEU A 206 -5.82 19.80 17.61
C LEU A 206 -6.05 19.43 19.08
N ASN A 207 -6.75 20.27 19.85
CA ASN A 207 -7.08 19.97 21.24
C ASN A 207 -8.04 18.79 21.32
N THR A 208 -9.06 18.77 20.44
CA THR A 208 -10.02 17.68 20.34
C THR A 208 -9.33 16.36 19.97
N LEU A 209 -8.35 16.42 19.06
CA LEU A 209 -7.56 15.24 18.69
C LEU A 209 -6.75 14.70 19.87
N ILE A 210 -6.05 15.57 20.61
CA ILE A 210 -5.25 15.18 21.78
C ILE A 210 -6.13 14.54 22.88
N GLU A 211 -7.27 15.15 23.19
CA GLU A 211 -8.22 14.63 24.19
C GLU A 211 -8.77 13.25 23.80
N SER A 212 -9.05 13.05 22.50
CA SER A 212 -9.51 11.75 21.98
C SER A 212 -8.48 10.62 22.15
N GLN A 213 -7.18 10.94 22.04
CA GLN A 213 -6.12 9.94 22.22
C GLN A 213 -5.87 9.64 23.71
N GLN A 214 -5.92 10.68 24.57
CA GLN A 214 -5.73 10.52 26.02
C GLN A 214 -6.86 9.72 26.68
N SER A 215 -8.11 9.92 26.25
CA SER A 215 -9.27 9.15 26.74
C SER A 215 -9.18 7.68 26.35
N ARG A 216 -8.75 7.37 25.11
CA ARG A 216 -8.50 5.99 24.65
C ARG A 216 -7.38 5.29 25.42
N GLY A 217 -6.31 6.00 25.77
CA GLY A 217 -5.20 5.45 26.55
C GLY A 217 -5.57 5.06 27.99
N LYS A 218 -6.51 5.76 28.62
CA LYS A 218 -6.95 5.49 30.00
C LYS A 218 -7.96 4.34 30.12
N GLY A 219 -8.68 4.00 29.04
CA GLY A 219 -9.70 2.94 29.02
C GLY A 219 -9.15 1.52 28.85
N ALA A 220 -7.89 1.35 28.42
CA ALA A 220 -7.30 0.04 28.10
C ALA A 220 -6.76 -0.75 29.31
N ILE A 221 -7.03 -0.33 30.56
CA ILE A 221 -6.81 -1.17 31.75
C ILE A 221 -8.01 -2.12 31.90
N ALA A 222 -8.17 -3.04 30.95
CA ALA A 222 -9.14 -4.12 31.06
C ALA A 222 -8.65 -5.11 32.14
N LYS A 223 -9.47 -5.29 33.19
CA LYS A 223 -9.28 -6.27 34.25
C LYS A 223 -8.98 -7.64 33.63
N LYS A 224 -7.82 -8.23 33.95
CA LYS A 224 -7.52 -9.63 33.62
C LYS A 224 -8.71 -10.51 34.05
N PRO A 225 -9.25 -11.36 33.17
CA PRO A 225 -10.28 -12.31 33.58
C PRO A 225 -9.71 -13.20 34.69
N LYS A 226 -10.38 -13.23 35.84
CA LYS A 226 -10.11 -14.22 36.90
C LYS A 226 -10.43 -15.59 36.31
N ILE A 227 -9.40 -16.31 35.89
CA ILE A 227 -9.50 -17.74 35.58
C ILE A 227 -9.90 -18.42 36.89
N LYS A 228 -11.13 -18.95 36.96
CA LYS A 228 -11.54 -19.82 38.06
C LYS A 228 -10.78 -21.14 37.91
N PRO A 229 -10.16 -21.68 38.97
CA PRO A 229 -9.55 -22.99 38.93
C PRO A 229 -10.67 -24.03 38.77
N GLU A 230 -10.63 -24.74 37.65
CA GLU A 230 -11.47 -25.88 37.37
C GLU A 230 -11.05 -27.02 38.31
N GLN A 231 -11.98 -27.47 39.14
CA GLN A 231 -11.74 -28.56 40.09
C GLN A 231 -11.68 -29.86 39.31
N ALA A 232 -10.50 -30.47 39.29
CA ALA A 232 -10.33 -31.84 38.83
C ALA A 232 -11.01 -32.80 39.82
N SER A 233 -11.89 -33.64 39.29
CA SER A 233 -12.35 -34.91 39.90
C SER A 233 -12.01 -36.03 38.95
#